data_AF-A0A182T6L4-F1
#
_entry.id   AF-A0A182T6L4-F1
#
_cell.length_a   1.000
_cell.length_b   1.000
_cell.length_c   1.000
_cell.angle_alpha   90.00
_cell.angle_beta   90.00
_cell.angle_gamma   90.00
#
_symmetry.space_group_name_H-M   'P 1'
#
loop_
_entity.id
_entity.type
_entity.pdbx_description
1 polymer ?
#
loop_
_entity_poly.entity_id
_entity_poly.type
_entity_poly.pdbx_seq_one_letter_code
_entity_poly.pdbx_strand_id
1 'polypeptide(L)'
;PEARDLLSRQILQSFTFNVLSPHHLSDQVKHFVLPALGERKDFPYWTLVRCIADEYQGQLDYRNAILVDLTDDAMGSTGVVRMGGTPKKARKVQSQDERLLLTSSLLYAFLKLDERHLDETSNSKEHFSAYLKVVASMVDNITKLPRKAIRSSINRPLDDSSDSDSDGEDGPSLSPREAALLHAIIGMLNERRRVSYIVRMIDAVLDDPMAVQNLCQICHQLMTYNRMAVYEYKLLYMLASKPLIIRGLWYSLTAHTMGPLFSSPIVRLSKGINISKEDSDRIIPILASFCALFGRLIASLHDGEFVQENVLPGTVSNIMPFSIPELIPLSTTLKEISLGLVELAFPETRSNLHETYRTMISSLSAAEARGLGTHNNRRPDRQQLYEQNRQIWPHLLKVCVSLLRQIHTRDLRRCFCPEGHWTAQNLNLPLDKPADLHLSRGSRRGPRPFQPIRDFTREDIEDGPPLSTKQIRSITILREIPFVVPFNTRVGVFQGLVSADKLRTQGDLQGFLQGPSINITVRRSHLYGDAFDKLSPANGKCRVTYLLTRSYLLAV
;
A
#
# COMPACT_ATOMS: atom_id res chain seq x y z
N PRO A 1 2.08 46.55 14.87
CA PRO A 1 2.54 45.15 14.73
C PRO A 1 1.61 44.34 13.81
N GLU A 2 0.33 44.18 14.17
CA GLU A 2 -0.66 43.38 13.42
C GLU A 2 -0.92 43.84 11.98
N ALA A 3 -0.95 45.16 11.72
CA ALA A 3 -1.17 45.67 10.37
C ALA A 3 0.01 45.42 9.40
N ARG A 4 1.25 45.34 9.92
CA ARG A 4 2.44 44.98 9.11
C ARG A 4 2.48 43.48 8.80
N ASP A 5 2.04 42.65 9.74
CA ASP A 5 1.91 41.20 9.54
C ASP A 5 0.76 40.83 8.60
N LEU A 6 -0.33 41.61 8.60
CA LEU A 6 -1.43 41.44 7.65
C LEU A 6 -1.02 41.84 6.22
N LEU A 7 -0.30 42.95 6.07
CA LEU A 7 0.22 43.40 4.77
C LEU A 7 1.26 42.42 4.23
N SER A 8 2.18 41.94 5.08
CA SER A 8 3.17 40.93 4.68
C SER A 8 2.50 39.61 4.30
N ARG A 9 1.45 39.19 5.01
CA ARG A 9 0.64 38.00 4.66
C ARG A 9 -0.05 38.15 3.31
N GLN A 10 -0.69 39.29 3.03
CA GLN A 10 -1.34 39.55 1.74
C GLN A 10 -0.34 39.56 0.58
N ILE A 11 0.83 40.17 0.78
CA ILE A 11 1.92 40.16 -0.22
C ILE A 11 2.39 38.73 -0.47
N LEU A 12 2.60 37.94 0.58
CA LEU A 12 3.03 36.54 0.45
C LEU A 12 1.97 35.66 -0.22
N GLN A 13 0.68 35.88 0.04
CA GLN A 13 -0.41 35.18 -0.63
C GLN A 13 -0.45 35.52 -2.12
N SER A 14 -0.40 36.81 -2.46
CA SER A 14 -0.34 37.26 -3.86
C SER A 14 0.90 36.74 -4.57
N PHE A 15 2.05 36.76 -3.91
CA PHE A 15 3.30 36.20 -4.44
C PHE A 15 3.20 34.69 -4.66
N THR A 16 2.64 33.95 -3.70
CA THR A 16 2.42 32.50 -3.82
C THR A 16 1.53 32.18 -5.01
N PHE A 17 0.40 32.87 -5.13
CA PHE A 17 -0.58 32.64 -6.18
C PHE A 17 -0.05 32.99 -7.58
N ASN A 18 0.48 34.21 -7.74
CA ASN A 18 0.86 34.73 -9.05
C ASN A 18 2.23 34.25 -9.54
N VAL A 19 3.16 33.95 -8.62
CA VAL A 19 4.56 33.64 -8.97
C VAL A 19 4.91 32.17 -8.72
N LEU A 20 4.45 31.60 -7.60
CA LEU A 20 4.88 30.25 -7.17
C LEU A 20 3.92 29.13 -7.62
N SER A 21 2.62 29.40 -7.76
CA SER A 21 1.61 28.39 -8.14
C SER A 21 1.06 28.47 -9.58
N PRO A 22 1.76 28.98 -10.62
CA PRO A 22 1.19 28.97 -11.96
C PRO A 22 1.00 27.53 -12.46
N HIS A 23 -0.03 27.30 -13.28
CA HIS A 23 -0.25 26.00 -13.94
C HIS A 23 1.00 25.49 -14.67
N HIS A 24 1.81 26.42 -15.20
CA HIS A 24 3.13 26.13 -15.75
C HIS A 24 4.17 27.10 -15.19
N LEU A 25 5.15 26.57 -14.47
CA LEU A 25 6.29 27.36 -14.00
C LEU A 25 7.20 27.71 -15.18
N SER A 26 7.36 29.01 -15.46
CA SER A 26 8.22 29.48 -16.55
C SER A 26 9.69 29.15 -16.28
N ASP A 27 10.48 28.92 -17.33
CA ASP A 27 11.91 28.61 -17.17
C ASP A 27 12.70 29.77 -16.58
N GLN A 28 12.22 31.01 -16.78
CA GLN A 28 12.77 32.21 -16.15
C GLN A 28 12.61 32.16 -14.62
N VAL A 29 11.39 31.87 -14.14
CA VAL A 29 11.13 31.76 -12.71
C VAL A 29 11.90 30.57 -12.12
N LYS A 30 11.87 29.42 -12.81
CA LYS A 30 12.51 28.18 -12.38
C LYS A 30 14.03 28.31 -12.22
N HIS A 31 14.72 28.90 -13.19
CA HIS A 31 16.18 28.87 -13.27
C HIS A 31 16.86 30.17 -12.81
N PHE A 32 16.13 31.29 -12.71
CA PHE A 32 16.71 32.58 -12.33
C PHE A 32 16.07 33.17 -11.07
N VAL A 33 14.73 33.27 -11.02
CA VAL A 33 14.04 33.94 -9.90
C VAL A 33 14.12 33.11 -8.61
N LEU A 34 13.75 31.83 -8.65
CA LEU A 34 13.75 30.98 -7.45
C LEU A 34 15.16 30.81 -6.86
N PRO A 35 16.21 30.52 -7.64
CA PRO A 35 17.56 30.47 -7.09
C PRO A 35 18.00 31.80 -6.49
N ALA A 36 17.76 32.93 -7.16
CA ALA A 36 18.12 34.24 -6.65
C ALA A 36 17.41 34.60 -5.34
N LEU A 37 16.15 34.21 -5.19
CA LEU A 37 15.39 34.39 -3.94
C LEU A 37 15.88 33.45 -2.84
N GLY A 38 16.20 32.19 -3.16
CA GLY A 38 16.72 31.22 -2.18
C GLY A 38 18.14 31.56 -1.67
N GLU A 39 18.90 32.40 -2.38
CA GLU A 39 20.21 32.90 -1.93
C GLU A 39 20.12 34.11 -0.99
N ARG A 40 18.96 34.77 -0.93
CA ARG A 40 18.74 35.98 -0.13
C ARG A 40 18.47 35.61 1.33
N LYS A 41 19.36 36.03 2.24
CA LYS A 41 19.18 35.81 3.69
C LYS A 41 17.97 36.56 4.27
N ASP A 42 17.58 37.66 3.64
CA ASP A 42 16.43 38.50 4.00
C ASP A 42 15.10 37.95 3.48
N PHE A 43 15.10 36.88 2.69
CA PHE A 43 13.87 36.27 2.20
C PHE A 43 13.08 35.62 3.36
N PRO A 44 11.80 35.98 3.58
CA PRO A 44 11.01 35.51 4.71
C PRO A 44 10.43 34.10 4.48
N TYR A 45 11.31 33.13 4.22
CA TYR A 45 10.95 31.76 3.87
C TYR A 45 10.03 31.10 4.90
N TRP A 46 10.36 31.22 6.19
CA TRP A 46 9.58 30.60 7.25
C TRP A 46 8.21 31.25 7.47
N THR A 47 8.08 32.55 7.19
CA THR A 47 6.79 33.25 7.15
C THR A 47 5.95 32.75 5.99
N LEU A 48 6.55 32.52 4.81
CA LEU A 48 5.89 31.92 3.66
C LEU A 48 5.40 30.49 3.98
N VAL A 49 6.24 29.66 4.62
CA VAL A 49 5.87 28.29 5.05
C VAL A 49 4.65 28.32 5.95
N ARG A 50 4.65 29.17 7.00
CA ARG A 50 3.50 29.32 7.91
C ARG A 50 2.25 29.82 7.18
N CYS A 51 2.39 30.78 6.28
CA CYS A 51 1.27 31.31 5.50
C CYS A 51 0.58 30.22 4.68
N ILE A 52 1.36 29.40 3.94
CA ILE A 52 0.83 28.29 3.13
C ILE A 52 0.21 27.21 4.04
N ALA A 53 0.86 26.89 5.17
CA ALA A 53 0.38 25.88 6.12
C ALA A 53 -0.96 26.27 6.78
N ASP A 54 -1.11 27.54 7.14
CA ASP A 54 -2.34 28.09 7.72
C ASP A 54 -3.47 28.13 6.69
N GLU A 55 -3.17 28.56 5.46
CA GLU A 55 -4.17 28.63 4.40
C GLU A 55 -4.68 27.23 4.02
N TYR A 56 -3.77 26.25 3.95
CA TYR A 56 -4.16 24.85 3.79
C TYR A 56 -5.01 24.34 4.97
N GLN A 57 -4.69 24.72 6.22
CA GLN A 57 -5.54 24.36 7.36
C GLN A 57 -6.95 24.93 7.22
N GLY A 58 -7.06 26.21 6.86
CA GLY A 58 -8.35 26.86 6.67
C GLY A 58 -9.19 26.19 5.58
N GLN A 59 -8.56 25.68 4.52
CA GLN A 59 -9.24 24.88 3.49
C GLN A 59 -9.78 23.56 4.04
N LEU A 60 -9.00 22.87 4.89
CA LEU A 60 -9.44 21.64 5.54
C LEU A 60 -10.61 21.90 6.52
N ASP A 61 -10.48 22.93 7.35
CA ASP A 61 -11.50 23.30 8.35
C ASP A 61 -12.82 23.69 7.67
N TYR A 62 -12.75 24.47 6.58
CA TYR A 62 -13.92 24.83 5.77
C TYR A 62 -14.59 23.60 5.15
N ARG A 63 -13.79 22.64 4.64
CA ARG A 63 -14.30 21.40 4.07
C ARG A 63 -14.99 20.55 5.14
N ASN A 64 -14.40 20.47 6.33
CA ASN A 64 -14.96 19.74 7.46
C ASN A 64 -16.25 20.39 7.98
N ALA A 65 -16.32 21.73 8.04
CA ALA A 65 -17.53 22.45 8.42
C ALA A 65 -18.72 22.18 7.47
N ILE A 66 -18.48 22.17 6.16
CA ILE A 66 -19.52 21.81 5.17
C ILE A 66 -20.01 20.37 5.35
N LEU A 67 -19.10 19.44 5.65
CA LEU A 67 -19.43 18.04 5.87
C LEU A 67 -20.36 17.86 7.09
N VAL A 68 -20.16 18.64 8.16
CA VAL A 68 -20.99 18.61 9.38
C VAL A 68 -22.41 19.13 9.11
N ASP A 69 -22.55 20.25 8.40
CA ASP A 69 -23.87 20.83 8.05
C ASP A 69 -24.72 19.86 7.21
N LEU A 70 -24.11 19.12 6.27
CA LEU A 70 -24.81 18.14 5.43
C LEU A 70 -25.25 16.89 6.20
N THR A 71 -24.55 16.51 7.27
CA THR A 71 -24.93 15.38 8.13
C THR A 71 -26.06 15.72 9.10
N ASP A 72 -26.14 16.97 9.56
CA ASP A 72 -27.24 17.43 10.44
C ASP A 72 -28.56 17.56 9.68
N ASP A 73 -28.55 18.01 8.42
CA ASP A 73 -29.74 18.07 7.56
C ASP A 73 -30.29 16.67 7.20
N ALA A 74 -29.45 15.63 7.23
CA ALA A 74 -29.86 14.25 6.92
C ALA A 74 -30.48 13.49 8.10
N MET A 75 -30.29 13.94 9.34
CA MET A 75 -30.84 13.30 10.55
C MET A 75 -32.06 14.03 11.15
N GLY A 76 -32.49 15.16 10.57
CA GLY A 76 -33.60 15.98 11.06
C GLY A 76 -34.94 15.78 10.31
N SER A 77 -35.53 14.59 10.33
CA SER A 77 -36.93 14.38 9.90
C SER A 77 -37.80 13.85 11.04
N THR A 78 -37.95 14.63 12.10
CA THR A 78 -39.14 14.58 12.97
C THR A 78 -39.52 16.00 13.35
N GLY A 79 -40.70 16.41 12.90
CA GLY A 79 -41.15 17.79 12.98
C GLY A 79 -41.42 18.26 14.40
N VAL A 80 -40.89 19.44 14.73
CA VAL A 80 -41.55 20.41 15.61
C VAL A 80 -41.26 21.80 15.07
N VAL A 81 -42.31 22.49 14.63
CA VAL A 81 -42.28 23.89 14.23
C VAL A 81 -41.93 24.74 15.44
N ARG A 82 -40.78 25.43 15.41
CA ARG A 82 -40.51 26.56 16.30
C ARG A 82 -40.08 27.77 15.47
N MET A 83 -40.96 28.75 15.43
CA MET A 83 -40.70 30.09 14.91
C MET A 83 -39.67 30.83 15.76
N GLY A 84 -38.81 31.60 15.12
CA GLY A 84 -38.09 32.73 15.73
C GLY A 84 -36.59 32.54 15.83
N GLY A 85 -35.87 32.88 14.77
CA GLY A 85 -34.41 32.99 14.77
C GLY A 85 -33.90 33.33 13.37
N THR A 86 -33.70 34.61 13.09
CA THR A 86 -33.11 35.07 11.82
C THR A 86 -31.74 34.42 11.60
N PRO A 87 -31.47 33.75 10.47
CA PRO A 87 -30.14 33.26 10.18
C PRO A 87 -29.24 34.48 9.92
N LYS A 88 -28.20 34.64 10.76
CA LYS A 88 -27.11 35.58 10.51
C LYS A 88 -26.46 35.17 9.20
N LYS A 89 -26.72 35.94 8.14
CA LYS A 89 -26.07 35.87 6.83
C LYS A 89 -24.55 35.69 7.01
N ALA A 90 -24.04 34.50 6.74
CA ALA A 90 -22.64 34.29 6.41
C ALA A 90 -22.35 35.00 5.08
N ARG A 91 -22.09 36.31 5.15
CA ARG A 91 -21.68 37.13 4.00
C ARG A 91 -20.18 37.40 4.10
N LYS A 92 -19.40 36.54 3.45
CA LYS A 92 -18.24 36.98 2.66
C LYS A 92 -18.03 35.99 1.51
N VAL A 93 -18.62 36.33 0.37
CA VAL A 93 -18.20 35.81 -0.94
C VAL A 93 -16.82 36.40 -1.18
N GLN A 94 -15.77 35.70 -0.76
CA GLN A 94 -14.45 35.85 -1.37
C GLN A 94 -14.56 35.22 -2.76
N SER A 95 -14.16 35.97 -3.78
CA SER A 95 -14.00 35.52 -5.16
C SER A 95 -13.37 34.12 -5.18
N GLN A 96 -14.01 33.19 -5.90
CA GLN A 96 -13.49 31.82 -6.05
C GLN A 96 -12.12 31.78 -6.77
N ASP A 97 -11.69 32.90 -7.37
CA ASP A 97 -10.48 33.02 -8.20
C ASP A 97 -9.16 33.24 -7.44
N GLU A 98 -9.15 33.50 -6.12
CA GLU A 98 -7.93 33.76 -5.33
C GLU A 98 -7.71 32.72 -4.22
N ARG A 99 -8.03 31.45 -4.45
CA ARG A 99 -7.74 30.36 -3.50
C ARG A 99 -6.39 29.73 -3.81
N LEU A 100 -5.56 29.48 -2.78
CA LEU A 100 -4.31 28.73 -2.91
C LEU A 100 -4.49 27.43 -3.70
N LEU A 101 -3.82 27.33 -4.84
CA LEU A 101 -3.78 26.14 -5.68
C LEU A 101 -2.56 25.29 -5.33
N LEU A 102 -2.81 24.09 -4.80
CA LEU A 102 -1.79 23.11 -4.40
C LEU A 102 -1.19 22.37 -5.61
N THR A 103 -0.45 23.11 -6.43
CA THR A 103 0.12 22.61 -7.70
C THR A 103 1.52 21.98 -7.54
N SER A 104 1.92 21.17 -8.51
CA SER A 104 3.29 20.66 -8.60
C SER A 104 4.31 21.80 -8.73
N SER A 105 3.97 22.89 -9.44
CA SER A 105 4.79 24.10 -9.54
C SER A 105 5.09 24.72 -8.18
N LEU A 106 4.05 24.84 -7.33
CA LEU A 106 4.20 25.38 -5.99
C LEU A 106 5.10 24.52 -5.12
N LEU A 107 4.92 23.20 -5.16
CA LEU A 107 5.81 22.28 -4.44
C LEU A 107 7.25 22.38 -4.94
N TYR A 108 7.47 22.45 -6.25
CA TYR A 108 8.80 22.65 -6.80
C TYR A 108 9.43 23.96 -6.30
N ALA A 109 8.68 25.06 -6.37
CA ALA A 109 9.17 26.37 -5.95
C ALA A 109 9.49 26.42 -4.46
N PHE A 110 8.60 25.87 -3.63
CA PHE A 110 8.78 25.74 -2.19
C PHE A 110 10.07 24.98 -1.84
N LEU A 111 10.25 23.80 -2.44
CA LEU A 111 11.44 22.97 -2.22
C LEU A 111 12.71 23.62 -2.79
N LYS A 112 12.61 24.43 -3.86
CA LYS A 112 13.78 25.11 -4.40
C LYS A 112 14.25 26.27 -3.52
N LEU A 113 13.31 26.96 -2.87
CA LEU A 113 13.61 28.05 -1.94
C LEU A 113 14.23 27.53 -0.63
N ASP A 114 13.94 26.30 -0.23
CA ASP A 114 14.41 25.76 1.06
C ASP A 114 15.92 25.47 1.14
N GLU A 115 16.63 25.35 0.01
CA GLU A 115 18.00 24.81 -0.11
C GLU A 115 19.05 25.47 0.82
N ARG A 116 18.85 26.74 1.19
CA ARG A 116 19.74 27.48 2.10
C ARG A 116 19.07 27.88 3.43
N HIS A 117 17.75 27.79 3.54
CA HIS A 117 17.01 28.22 4.74
C HIS A 117 16.80 27.11 5.78
N LEU A 118 17.07 25.86 5.44
CA LEU A 118 16.96 24.72 6.36
C LEU A 118 18.09 24.67 7.42
N ASP A 119 19.28 25.21 7.11
CA ASP A 119 20.46 25.13 7.99
C ASP A 119 20.60 26.34 8.94
N GLU A 120 20.11 27.53 8.55
CA GLU A 120 20.51 28.79 9.19
C GLU A 120 19.66 29.20 10.41
N THR A 121 18.43 28.70 10.64
CA THR A 121 17.55 29.30 11.68
C THR A 121 16.44 28.42 12.29
N SER A 122 16.17 27.19 11.82
CA SER A 122 14.89 26.51 12.10
C SER A 122 14.97 25.19 12.85
N ASN A 123 15.51 25.24 14.08
CA ASN A 123 15.33 24.17 15.07
C ASN A 123 13.97 24.27 15.79
N SER A 124 13.08 25.16 15.35
CA SER A 124 11.76 25.33 15.93
C SER A 124 10.83 24.19 15.48
N LYS A 125 10.24 23.51 16.47
CA LYS A 125 9.24 22.45 16.27
C LYS A 125 8.08 22.92 15.38
N GLU A 126 7.57 24.12 15.62
CA GLU A 126 6.46 24.71 14.84
C GLU A 126 6.80 24.86 13.36
N HIS A 127 8.00 25.38 13.07
CA HIS A 127 8.45 25.58 11.69
C HIS A 127 8.61 24.26 10.95
N PHE A 128 9.11 23.23 11.64
CA PHE A 128 9.24 21.90 11.07
C PHE A 128 7.87 21.23 10.81
N SER A 129 6.94 21.30 11.77
CA SER A 129 5.57 20.78 11.58
C SER A 129 4.85 21.49 10.42
N ALA A 130 4.99 22.81 10.31
CA ALA A 130 4.45 23.59 9.18
C ALA A 130 5.11 23.19 7.85
N TYR A 131 6.43 23.00 7.81
CA TYR A 131 7.16 22.54 6.64
C TYR A 131 6.64 21.18 6.14
N LEU A 132 6.56 20.18 7.05
CA LEU A 132 6.05 18.85 6.70
C LEU A 132 4.61 18.91 6.16
N LYS A 133 3.77 19.75 6.76
CA LYS A 133 2.38 19.95 6.33
C LYS A 133 2.27 20.51 4.91
N VAL A 134 3.08 21.51 4.57
CA VAL A 134 3.11 22.09 3.21
C VAL A 134 3.59 21.07 2.18
N VAL A 135 4.62 20.28 2.50
CA VAL A 135 5.08 19.23 1.59
C VAL A 135 4.00 18.16 1.42
N ALA A 136 3.42 17.68 2.52
CA ALA A 136 2.40 16.64 2.51
C ALA A 136 1.13 17.05 1.74
N SER A 137 0.72 18.32 1.79
CA SER A 137 -0.47 18.79 1.06
C SER A 137 -0.34 18.73 -0.46
N MET A 138 0.89 18.67 -0.99
CA MET A 138 1.17 18.69 -2.43
C MET A 138 1.85 17.42 -2.96
N VAL A 139 2.37 16.55 -2.09
CA VAL A 139 3.15 15.36 -2.48
C VAL A 139 2.32 14.32 -3.21
N ASP A 140 0.99 14.31 -3.00
CA ASP A 140 0.05 13.42 -3.70
C ASP A 140 0.07 13.64 -5.23
N ASN A 141 0.52 14.81 -5.71
CA ASN A 141 0.72 15.06 -7.14
C ASN A 141 1.72 14.08 -7.79
N ILE A 142 2.60 13.44 -7.01
CA ILE A 142 3.52 12.40 -7.50
C ILE A 142 2.75 11.18 -8.04
N THR A 143 1.57 10.87 -7.50
CA THR A 143 0.74 9.73 -7.93
C THR A 143 0.22 9.86 -9.36
N LYS A 144 0.28 11.08 -9.93
CA LYS A 144 -0.01 11.31 -11.34
C LYS A 144 0.99 10.55 -12.23
N LEU A 145 2.27 10.51 -11.85
CA LEU A 145 3.31 9.86 -12.65
C LEU A 145 3.02 8.36 -12.85
N PRO A 146 3.33 7.80 -14.04
CA PRO A 146 3.32 6.36 -14.21
C PRO A 146 4.35 5.73 -13.26
N ARG A 147 4.01 4.56 -12.71
CA ARG A 147 4.89 3.85 -11.76
C ARG A 147 6.26 3.61 -12.36
N LYS A 148 7.31 3.77 -11.54
CA LYS A 148 8.68 3.46 -11.97
C LYS A 148 8.80 1.95 -12.23
N ALA A 149 8.80 1.56 -13.50
CA ALA A 149 9.04 0.18 -13.90
C ALA A 149 10.45 -0.25 -13.45
N ILE A 150 10.54 -1.43 -12.83
CA ILE A 150 11.84 -2.05 -12.51
C ILE A 150 12.46 -2.44 -13.86
N ARG A 151 13.47 -1.70 -14.32
CA ARG A 151 14.28 -2.14 -15.47
C ARG A 151 14.95 -3.45 -15.05
N SER A 152 14.65 -4.54 -15.75
CA SER A 152 15.16 -5.90 -15.53
C SER A 152 16.65 -6.06 -15.90
N SER A 153 17.51 -5.19 -15.39
CA SER A 153 18.96 -5.36 -15.46
C SER A 153 19.45 -5.87 -14.10
N ILE A 154 19.48 -7.19 -13.92
CA ILE A 154 20.49 -7.99 -13.21
C ILE A 154 19.94 -9.42 -13.12
N ASN A 155 20.66 -10.36 -13.74
CA ASN A 155 20.50 -11.80 -13.58
C ASN A 155 20.53 -12.16 -12.07
N ARG A 156 19.38 -12.47 -11.47
CA ARG A 156 19.30 -13.28 -10.25
C ARG A 156 18.53 -14.56 -10.54
N PRO A 157 19.08 -15.75 -10.24
CA PRO A 157 18.34 -17.00 -10.36
C PRO A 157 17.40 -17.19 -9.15
N LEU A 158 16.21 -17.72 -9.47
CA LEU A 158 15.37 -18.60 -8.65
C LEU A 158 14.85 -18.04 -7.32
N ASP A 159 13.72 -17.30 -7.37
CA ASP A 159 12.42 -17.68 -6.77
C ASP A 159 11.39 -16.53 -6.85
N ASP A 160 11.44 -15.70 -7.90
CA ASP A 160 10.55 -14.54 -7.99
C ASP A 160 9.23 -14.94 -8.64
N SER A 161 8.15 -14.84 -7.86
CA SER A 161 6.79 -14.81 -8.38
C SER A 161 6.73 -13.75 -9.46
N SER A 162 6.66 -14.18 -10.73
CA SER A 162 6.67 -13.33 -11.92
C SER A 162 5.50 -12.34 -11.92
N ASP A 163 5.66 -11.23 -11.20
CA ASP A 163 4.85 -10.03 -11.24
C ASP A 163 5.31 -9.16 -12.44
N SER A 164 5.20 -9.72 -13.65
CA SER A 164 5.26 -8.90 -14.86
C SER A 164 3.99 -8.04 -14.90
N ASP A 165 4.09 -6.83 -14.34
CA ASP A 165 3.12 -5.75 -14.50
C ASP A 165 3.11 -5.26 -15.95
N SER A 166 2.49 -6.02 -16.84
CA SER A 166 1.97 -5.46 -18.08
C SER A 166 0.69 -4.70 -17.70
N ASP A 167 0.87 -3.50 -17.15
CA ASP A 167 -0.19 -2.51 -17.02
C ASP A 167 -0.44 -1.92 -18.43
N GLY A 168 -1.68 -2.01 -18.91
CA GLY A 168 -2.09 -1.34 -20.13
C GLY A 168 -1.94 0.18 -19.98
N GLU A 169 -1.36 0.79 -21.01
CA GLU A 169 -1.14 2.24 -21.14
C GLU A 169 -2.46 3.00 -21.34
N ASP A 170 -3.23 3.20 -20.27
CA ASP A 170 -4.36 4.15 -20.27
C ASP A 170 -4.36 4.97 -18.98
N GLY A 171 -3.21 5.59 -18.69
CA GLY A 171 -3.15 6.72 -17.75
C GLY A 171 -3.37 8.03 -18.53
N PRO A 172 -4.02 9.05 -17.94
CA PRO A 172 -4.13 10.37 -18.58
C PRO A 172 -2.73 10.85 -18.96
N SER A 173 -2.55 11.24 -20.23
CA SER A 173 -1.26 11.68 -20.76
C SER A 173 -0.81 12.95 -20.04
N LEU A 174 0.06 12.79 -19.04
CA LEU A 174 0.73 13.93 -18.40
C LEU A 174 1.61 14.64 -19.40
N SER A 175 1.62 15.97 -19.34
CA SER A 175 2.57 16.75 -20.12
C SER A 175 4.00 16.31 -19.75
N PRO A 176 4.89 16.08 -20.74
CA PRO A 176 6.30 15.75 -20.48
C PRO A 176 6.99 16.76 -19.54
N ARG A 177 6.56 18.02 -19.57
CA ARG A 177 7.07 19.09 -18.68
C ARG A 177 6.63 18.88 -17.23
N GLU A 178 5.38 18.52 -16.99
CA GLU A 178 4.86 18.22 -15.63
C GLU A 178 5.53 16.95 -15.09
N ALA A 179 5.71 15.93 -15.92
CA ALA A 179 6.43 14.71 -15.54
C ALA A 179 7.89 15.01 -15.13
N ALA A 180 8.63 15.77 -15.93
CA ALA A 180 9.99 16.18 -15.61
C ALA A 180 10.07 16.99 -14.29
N LEU A 181 9.09 17.85 -14.05
CA LEU A 181 8.99 18.64 -12.81
C LEU A 181 8.73 17.75 -11.59
N LEU A 182 7.83 16.77 -11.70
CA LEU A 182 7.57 15.79 -10.63
C LEU A 182 8.80 14.90 -10.33
N HIS A 183 9.54 14.46 -11.36
CA HIS A 183 10.81 13.76 -11.16
C HIS A 183 11.84 14.64 -10.44
N ALA A 184 11.93 15.93 -10.77
CA ALA A 184 12.80 16.87 -10.07
C ALA A 184 12.39 17.01 -8.60
N ILE A 185 11.09 17.10 -8.29
CA ILE A 185 10.58 17.12 -6.91
C ILE A 185 11.02 15.88 -6.13
N ILE A 186 10.90 14.67 -6.71
CA ILE A 186 11.36 13.43 -6.07
C ILE A 186 12.87 13.49 -5.77
N GLY A 187 13.65 14.02 -6.72
CA GLY A 187 15.09 14.24 -6.52
C GLY A 187 15.39 15.19 -5.37
N MET A 188 14.70 16.35 -5.33
CA MET A 188 14.88 17.34 -4.27
C MET A 188 14.45 16.79 -2.90
N LEU A 189 13.34 16.06 -2.80
CA LEU A 189 12.90 15.44 -1.53
C LEU A 189 13.96 14.49 -0.94
N ASN A 190 14.83 13.95 -1.80
CA ASN A 190 15.93 13.07 -1.44
C ASN A 190 17.30 13.76 -1.38
N GLU A 191 17.33 15.09 -1.45
CA GLU A 191 18.56 15.87 -1.38
C GLU A 191 19.22 15.74 0.00
N ARG A 192 20.56 15.68 0.03
CA ARG A 192 21.34 15.43 1.26
C ARG A 192 21.02 16.40 2.40
N ARG A 193 20.94 17.70 2.14
CA ARG A 193 20.71 18.73 3.17
C ARG A 193 19.33 18.58 3.78
N ARG A 194 18.29 18.52 2.94
CA ARG A 194 16.90 18.34 3.37
C ARG A 194 16.69 17.06 4.15
N VAL A 195 17.22 15.93 3.67
CA VAL A 195 17.12 14.66 4.41
C VAL A 195 17.84 14.76 5.76
N SER A 196 19.03 15.37 5.81
CA SER A 196 19.76 15.57 7.07
C SER A 196 18.96 16.44 8.04
N TYR A 197 18.29 17.49 7.55
CA TYR A 197 17.42 18.34 8.35
C TYR A 197 16.20 17.56 8.89
N ILE A 198 15.48 16.84 8.04
CA ILE A 198 14.31 16.02 8.44
C ILE A 198 14.71 14.99 9.50
N VAL A 199 15.78 14.24 9.26
CA VAL A 199 16.27 13.18 10.18
C VAL A 199 16.76 13.75 11.50
N ARG A 200 17.27 14.99 11.51
CA ARG A 200 17.69 15.69 12.72
C ARG A 200 16.49 16.20 13.53
N MET A 201 15.45 16.68 12.86
CA MET A 201 14.29 17.31 13.50
C MET A 201 13.20 16.31 13.91
N ILE A 202 13.21 15.10 13.36
CA ILE A 202 12.15 14.11 13.60
C ILE A 202 11.92 13.78 15.07
N ASP A 203 13.01 13.63 15.83
CA ASP A 203 12.95 13.27 17.25
C ASP A 203 12.19 14.33 18.07
N ALA A 204 12.18 15.59 17.62
CA ALA A 204 11.46 16.69 18.29
C ALA A 204 9.94 16.74 17.98
N VAL A 205 9.47 16.05 16.94
CA VAL A 205 8.07 16.03 16.49
C VAL A 205 7.37 14.69 16.63
N LEU A 206 8.01 13.67 17.21
CA LEU A 206 7.38 12.37 17.41
C LEU A 206 6.11 12.46 18.29
N ASP A 207 6.04 13.43 19.20
CA ASP A 207 4.87 13.68 20.04
C ASP A 207 3.74 14.44 19.33
N ASP A 208 3.98 14.95 18.10
CA ASP A 208 2.98 15.68 17.30
C ASP A 208 2.36 14.72 16.27
N PRO A 209 1.12 14.24 16.49
CA PRO A 209 0.48 13.25 15.60
C PRO A 209 0.32 13.76 14.17
N MET A 210 0.09 15.07 13.99
CA MET A 210 -0.11 15.66 12.66
C MET A 210 1.21 15.71 11.89
N ALA A 211 2.32 16.08 12.54
CA ALA A 211 3.64 16.07 11.93
C ALA A 211 4.06 14.65 11.51
N VAL A 212 3.83 13.66 12.37
CA VAL A 212 4.09 12.25 12.07
C VAL A 212 3.25 11.77 10.89
N GLN A 213 1.96 12.11 10.86
CA GLN A 213 1.07 11.78 9.74
C GLN A 213 1.56 12.41 8.43
N ASN A 214 1.91 13.70 8.43
CA ASN A 214 2.42 14.41 7.25
C ASN A 214 3.71 13.76 6.73
N LEU A 215 4.65 13.41 7.62
CA LEU A 215 5.88 12.71 7.25
C LEU A 215 5.58 11.34 6.62
N CYS A 216 4.65 10.58 7.20
CA CYS A 216 4.25 9.28 6.69
C CYS A 216 3.54 9.37 5.34
N GLN A 217 2.74 10.43 5.11
CA GLN A 217 2.14 10.69 3.81
C GLN A 217 3.21 10.89 2.73
N ILE A 218 4.23 11.72 3.02
CA ILE A 218 5.37 11.92 2.10
C ILE A 218 6.06 10.59 1.80
N CYS A 219 6.37 9.80 2.83
CA CYS A 219 7.00 8.49 2.69
C CYS A 219 6.16 7.55 1.83
N HIS A 220 4.86 7.47 2.11
CA HIS A 220 3.94 6.58 1.44
C HIS A 220 3.74 6.91 -0.05
N GLN A 221 3.67 8.21 -0.41
CA GLN A 221 3.59 8.59 -1.83
C GLN A 221 4.86 8.23 -2.61
N LEU A 222 6.02 8.42 -2.00
CA LEU A 222 7.30 8.00 -2.59
C LEU A 222 7.35 6.48 -2.83
N MET A 223 6.86 5.68 -1.89
CA MET A 223 6.82 4.21 -2.00
C MET A 223 5.75 3.70 -2.99
N THR A 224 4.62 4.40 -3.10
CA THR A 224 3.56 4.04 -4.06
C THR A 224 4.02 4.28 -5.50
N TYR A 225 4.81 5.33 -5.73
CA TYR A 225 5.41 5.62 -7.04
C TYR A 225 6.58 4.68 -7.40
N ASN A 226 7.48 4.40 -6.46
CA ASN A 226 8.66 3.56 -6.67
C ASN A 226 8.72 2.39 -5.68
N ARG A 227 8.60 1.16 -6.19
CA ARG A 227 8.64 -0.07 -5.38
C ARG A 227 9.95 -0.27 -4.62
N MET A 228 11.06 0.30 -5.10
CA MET A 228 12.37 0.23 -4.47
C MET A 228 12.71 1.49 -3.66
N ALA A 229 11.73 2.37 -3.41
CA ALA A 229 11.95 3.65 -2.72
C ALA A 229 12.70 3.50 -1.40
N VAL A 230 12.38 2.50 -0.58
CA VAL A 230 13.03 2.28 0.73
C VAL A 230 14.54 2.00 0.60
N TYR A 231 14.99 1.50 -0.56
CA TYR A 231 16.39 1.19 -0.85
C TYR A 231 17.10 2.29 -1.64
N GLU A 232 16.38 3.00 -2.51
CA GLU A 232 16.95 4.03 -3.41
C GLU A 232 16.87 5.45 -2.83
N TYR A 233 15.83 5.74 -2.06
CA TYR A 233 15.54 7.10 -1.58
C TYR A 233 16.19 7.32 -0.22
N LYS A 234 17.12 8.28 -0.20
CA LYS A 234 17.91 8.63 0.98
C LYS A 234 17.04 8.97 2.19
N LEU A 235 15.89 9.62 1.97
CA LEU A 235 14.95 9.93 3.05
C LEU A 235 14.51 8.67 3.79
N LEU A 236 13.93 7.71 3.06
CA LEU A 236 13.41 6.46 3.62
C LEU A 236 14.54 5.60 4.22
N TYR A 237 15.67 5.51 3.53
CA TYR A 237 16.84 4.79 4.01
C TYR A 237 17.34 5.32 5.37
N MET A 238 17.48 6.65 5.50
CA MET A 238 17.95 7.26 6.75
C MET A 238 16.90 7.16 7.87
N LEU A 239 15.61 7.29 7.55
CA LEU A 239 14.53 7.10 8.53
C LEU A 239 14.47 5.65 9.04
N ALA A 240 14.69 4.66 8.18
CA ALA A 240 14.73 3.25 8.59
C ALA A 240 15.86 2.95 9.58
N SER A 241 16.97 3.72 9.52
CA SER A 241 18.08 3.60 10.46
C SER A 241 17.84 4.25 11.83
N LYS A 242 16.65 4.80 12.08
CA LYS A 242 16.25 5.42 13.34
C LYS A 242 15.20 4.55 14.04
N PRO A 243 15.55 3.79 15.09
CA PRO A 243 14.57 2.94 15.79
C PRO A 243 13.45 3.72 16.48
N LEU A 244 13.73 4.94 16.94
CA LEU A 244 12.75 5.79 17.65
C LEU A 244 11.54 6.14 16.79
N ILE A 245 11.72 6.48 15.52
CA ILE A 245 10.58 6.72 14.62
C ILE A 245 9.77 5.44 14.45
N ILE A 246 10.40 4.30 14.18
CA ILE A 246 9.70 3.01 14.00
C ILE A 246 8.84 2.68 15.23
N ARG A 247 9.40 2.88 16.43
CA ARG A 247 8.71 2.71 17.70
C ARG A 247 7.55 3.70 17.85
N GLY A 248 7.77 4.99 17.56
CA GLY A 248 6.75 6.03 17.60
C GLY A 248 5.57 5.78 16.64
N LEU A 249 5.85 5.31 15.43
CA LEU A 249 4.82 4.94 14.46
C LEU A 249 3.93 3.80 14.97
N TRP A 250 4.54 2.76 15.55
CA TRP A 250 3.78 1.65 16.11
C TRP A 250 2.85 2.11 17.23
N TYR A 251 3.37 2.89 18.19
CA TYR A 251 2.54 3.40 19.28
C TYR A 251 1.45 4.35 18.82
N SER A 252 1.71 5.17 17.80
CA SER A 252 0.70 6.03 17.18
C SER A 252 -0.48 5.21 16.62
N LEU A 253 -0.19 4.08 15.96
CA LEU A 253 -1.21 3.17 15.43
C LEU A 253 -2.00 2.49 16.56
N THR A 254 -1.34 2.09 17.64
CA THR A 254 -1.99 1.32 18.72
C THR A 254 -2.59 2.18 19.83
N ALA A 255 -2.29 3.48 19.90
CA ALA A 255 -2.76 4.39 20.96
C ALA A 255 -4.29 4.41 21.10
N HIS A 256 -5.03 4.25 20.00
CA HIS A 256 -6.49 4.34 19.97
C HIS A 256 -7.19 2.98 20.08
N THR A 257 -6.46 1.90 20.35
CA THR A 257 -6.99 0.52 20.45
C THR A 257 -7.71 0.25 21.78
N MET A 258 -7.61 1.17 22.74
CA MET A 258 -8.22 1.08 24.08
C MET A 258 -9.68 1.58 24.13
N GLY A 259 -10.23 2.06 23.01
CA GLY A 259 -11.64 2.45 22.88
C GLY A 259 -12.60 1.26 22.72
N PRO A 260 -13.92 1.49 22.53
CA PRO A 260 -14.87 0.41 22.28
C PRO A 260 -14.40 -0.47 21.11
N LEU A 261 -14.58 -1.79 21.24
CA LEU A 261 -13.92 -2.87 20.48
C LEU A 261 -13.88 -2.75 18.94
N PHE A 262 -14.65 -1.83 18.34
CA PHE A 262 -14.76 -1.61 16.89
C PHE A 262 -14.47 -0.15 16.45
N SER A 263 -14.03 0.73 17.35
CA SER A 263 -13.72 2.12 17.01
C SER A 263 -12.32 2.30 16.45
N SER A 264 -11.36 1.45 16.81
CA SER A 264 -9.98 1.54 16.32
C SER A 264 -9.89 1.12 14.85
N PRO A 265 -9.38 1.98 13.95
CA PRO A 265 -9.17 1.62 12.55
C PRO A 265 -8.29 0.38 12.36
N ILE A 266 -7.29 0.18 13.23
CA ILE A 266 -6.42 -1.01 13.20
C ILE A 266 -7.19 -2.29 13.50
N VAL A 267 -8.13 -2.24 14.44
CA VAL A 267 -8.99 -3.39 14.76
C VAL A 267 -9.98 -3.66 13.64
N ARG A 268 -10.50 -2.62 12.99
CA ARG A 268 -11.36 -2.79 11.81
C ARG A 268 -10.61 -3.44 10.65
N LEU A 269 -9.39 -2.99 10.36
CA LEU A 269 -8.51 -3.60 9.36
C LEU A 269 -8.21 -5.07 9.68
N SER A 270 -7.96 -5.40 10.95
CA SER A 270 -7.68 -6.78 11.37
C SER A 270 -8.89 -7.72 11.29
N LYS A 271 -10.10 -7.16 11.19
CA LYS A 271 -11.35 -7.91 10.99
C LYS A 271 -11.90 -7.84 9.57
N GLY A 272 -11.13 -7.30 8.63
CA GLY A 272 -11.56 -7.17 7.24
C GLY A 272 -12.74 -6.20 7.05
N ILE A 273 -12.90 -5.22 7.94
CA ILE A 273 -13.98 -4.23 7.90
C ILE A 273 -13.46 -2.95 7.26
N ASN A 274 -14.23 -2.40 6.30
CA ASN A 274 -13.90 -1.12 5.66
C ASN A 274 -13.80 0.02 6.69
N ILE A 275 -12.79 0.87 6.51
CA ILE A 275 -12.58 2.09 7.30
C ILE A 275 -13.05 3.32 6.51
N SER A 276 -13.34 4.41 7.22
CA SER A 276 -13.73 5.68 6.59
C SER A 276 -12.57 6.25 5.75
N LYS A 277 -12.87 7.15 4.79
CA LYS A 277 -11.82 7.80 3.99
C LYS A 277 -10.86 8.62 4.86
N GLU A 278 -11.39 9.32 5.85
CA GLU A 278 -10.57 10.10 6.80
C GLU A 278 -9.63 9.19 7.60
N ASP A 279 -10.12 8.04 8.06
CA ASP A 279 -9.29 7.06 8.75
C ASP A 279 -8.27 6.40 7.81
N SER A 280 -8.64 6.13 6.55
CA SER A 280 -7.70 5.55 5.58
C SER A 280 -6.55 6.51 5.29
N ASP A 281 -6.86 7.79 5.06
CA ASP A 281 -5.88 8.84 4.76
C ASP A 281 -4.92 9.06 5.93
N ARG A 282 -5.37 8.81 7.17
CA ARG A 282 -4.54 8.89 8.37
C ARG A 282 -3.72 7.63 8.64
N ILE A 283 -4.35 6.45 8.60
CA ILE A 283 -3.78 5.21 9.15
C ILE A 283 -2.90 4.50 8.13
N ILE A 284 -3.30 4.48 6.85
CA ILE A 284 -2.58 3.73 5.82
C ILE A 284 -1.14 4.24 5.65
N PRO A 285 -0.89 5.57 5.52
CA PRO A 285 0.49 6.05 5.37
C PRO A 285 1.37 5.69 6.56
N ILE A 286 0.83 5.76 7.79
CA ILE A 286 1.56 5.43 9.02
C ILE A 286 1.89 3.93 9.06
N LEU A 287 0.91 3.07 8.80
CA LEU A 287 1.09 1.61 8.80
C LEU A 287 2.04 1.16 7.67
N ALA A 288 1.89 1.70 6.46
CA ALA A 288 2.77 1.40 5.34
C ALA A 288 4.22 1.83 5.63
N SER A 289 4.40 3.04 6.17
CA SER A 289 5.72 3.56 6.56
C SER A 289 6.33 2.72 7.68
N PHE A 290 5.56 2.37 8.71
CA PHE A 290 6.01 1.48 9.78
C PHE A 290 6.51 0.14 9.21
N CYS A 291 5.70 -0.54 8.40
CA CYS A 291 6.03 -1.84 7.83
C CYS A 291 7.28 -1.79 6.94
N ALA A 292 7.38 -0.76 6.10
CA ALA A 292 8.48 -0.57 5.18
C ALA A 292 9.81 -0.23 5.89
N LEU A 293 9.78 0.72 6.82
CA LEU A 293 10.97 1.15 7.56
C LEU A 293 11.45 0.04 8.51
N PHE A 294 10.54 -0.62 9.22
CA PHE A 294 10.92 -1.71 10.13
C PHE A 294 11.42 -2.93 9.34
N GLY A 295 10.77 -3.29 8.24
CA GLY A 295 11.26 -4.33 7.33
C GLY A 295 12.66 -4.04 6.80
N ARG A 296 12.96 -2.78 6.47
CA ARG A 296 14.31 -2.39 6.05
C ARG A 296 15.34 -2.50 7.16
N LEU A 297 14.98 -2.11 8.39
CA LEU A 297 15.86 -2.19 9.55
C LEU A 297 16.20 -3.66 9.88
N ILE A 298 15.21 -4.53 10.03
CA ILE A 298 15.44 -5.93 10.41
C ILE A 298 16.16 -6.74 9.32
N ALA A 299 16.06 -6.33 8.06
CA ALA A 299 16.84 -6.92 6.98
C ALA A 299 18.34 -6.61 7.10
N SER A 300 18.72 -5.50 7.75
CA SER A 300 20.13 -5.17 8.05
C SER A 300 20.67 -5.76 9.35
N LEU A 301 19.82 -6.33 10.21
CA LEU A 301 20.27 -6.88 11.50
C LEU A 301 20.66 -8.35 11.38
N HIS A 302 21.67 -8.75 12.14
CA HIS A 302 21.94 -10.15 12.42
C HIS A 302 20.97 -10.72 13.48
N ASP A 303 20.87 -12.04 13.56
CA ASP A 303 19.96 -12.70 14.50
C ASP A 303 20.30 -12.39 15.98
N GLY A 304 21.55 -12.07 16.32
CA GLY A 304 21.96 -11.67 17.68
C GLY A 304 21.52 -10.25 18.04
N GLU A 305 21.64 -9.32 17.10
CA GLU A 305 21.19 -7.92 17.27
C GLU A 305 19.67 -7.83 17.36
N PHE A 306 18.97 -8.68 16.60
CA PHE A 306 17.51 -8.79 16.61
C PHE A 306 16.96 -9.26 17.96
N VAL A 307 17.56 -10.31 18.54
CA VAL A 307 17.14 -10.88 19.84
C VAL A 307 17.73 -10.11 21.03
N GLN A 308 18.66 -9.19 20.78
CA GLN A 308 19.35 -8.40 21.80
C GLN A 308 20.17 -9.25 22.79
N GLU A 309 20.78 -10.36 22.34
CA GLU A 309 21.49 -11.33 23.19
C GLU A 309 22.62 -10.71 24.04
N ASN A 310 23.26 -9.65 23.55
CA ASN A 310 24.39 -8.98 24.19
C ASN A 310 23.98 -7.71 24.97
N VAL A 311 22.68 -7.46 25.12
CA VAL A 311 22.16 -6.27 25.80
C VAL A 311 21.79 -6.65 27.23
N LEU A 312 22.29 -5.91 28.21
CA LEU A 312 21.99 -6.19 29.62
C LEU A 312 20.48 -6.09 29.88
N PRO A 313 19.89 -6.99 30.68
CA PRO A 313 18.47 -6.91 31.04
C PRO A 313 18.13 -5.52 31.61
N GLY A 314 17.13 -4.86 31.01
CA GLY A 314 16.69 -3.51 31.41
C GLY A 314 17.36 -2.35 30.66
N THR A 315 18.31 -2.61 29.75
CA THR A 315 18.87 -1.57 28.87
C THR A 315 18.14 -1.51 27.52
N VAL A 316 17.88 -0.30 27.03
CA VAL A 316 17.18 -0.08 25.76
C VAL A 316 18.19 -0.17 24.61
N SER A 317 17.93 -1.04 23.64
CA SER A 317 18.76 -1.13 22.43
C SER A 317 18.59 0.13 21.57
N ASN A 318 19.71 0.74 21.17
CA ASN A 318 19.72 1.85 20.20
C ASN A 318 19.59 1.38 18.74
N ILE A 319 19.54 0.07 18.51
CA ILE A 319 19.54 -0.55 17.17
C ILE A 319 18.20 -1.23 16.90
N MET A 320 17.66 -1.95 17.89
CA MET A 320 16.41 -2.72 17.76
C MET A 320 15.26 -1.99 18.48
N PRO A 321 14.19 -1.58 17.78
CA PRO A 321 13.12 -0.73 18.35
C PRO A 321 12.18 -1.43 19.33
N PHE A 322 12.13 -2.76 19.29
CA PHE A 322 11.22 -3.57 20.10
C PHE A 322 11.97 -4.72 20.76
N SER A 323 11.64 -4.96 22.02
CA SER A 323 12.03 -6.18 22.72
C SER A 323 11.23 -7.39 22.22
N ILE A 324 11.71 -8.60 22.46
CA ILE A 324 10.99 -9.84 22.10
C ILE A 324 9.56 -9.87 22.69
N PRO A 325 9.33 -9.53 23.97
CA PRO A 325 7.97 -9.48 24.53
C PRO A 325 7.04 -8.48 23.82
N GLU A 326 7.57 -7.39 23.27
CA GLU A 326 6.79 -6.43 22.47
C GLU A 326 6.54 -6.93 21.03
N LEU A 327 7.48 -7.70 20.49
CA LEU A 327 7.41 -8.21 19.12
C LEU A 327 6.34 -9.30 18.95
N ILE A 328 6.08 -10.10 19.97
CA ILE A 328 5.05 -11.14 19.95
C ILE A 328 3.66 -10.53 19.66
N PRO A 329 3.09 -9.62 20.49
CA PRO A 329 1.79 -9.03 20.21
C PRO A 329 1.77 -8.21 18.91
N LEU A 330 2.88 -7.54 18.57
CA LEU A 330 3.02 -6.80 17.31
C LEU A 330 2.85 -7.72 16.10
N SER A 331 3.54 -8.87 16.10
CA SER A 331 3.44 -9.86 15.01
C SER A 331 2.05 -10.49 14.92
N THR A 332 1.35 -10.68 16.06
CA THR A 332 -0.06 -11.08 16.05
C THR A 332 -0.92 -10.03 15.35
N THR A 333 -0.79 -8.75 15.72
CA THR A 333 -1.57 -7.68 15.08
C THR A 333 -1.27 -7.59 13.58
N LEU A 334 -0.01 -7.68 13.16
CA LEU A 334 0.35 -7.70 11.73
C LEU A 334 -0.21 -8.92 10.98
N LYS A 335 -0.24 -10.09 11.63
CA LYS A 335 -0.87 -11.31 11.09
C LYS A 335 -2.36 -11.08 10.84
N GLU A 336 -3.08 -10.57 11.85
CA GLU A 336 -4.52 -10.31 11.74
C GLU A 336 -4.82 -9.21 10.72
N ILE A 337 -4.04 -8.12 10.67
CA ILE A 337 -4.14 -7.10 9.62
C ILE A 337 -3.94 -7.71 8.24
N SER A 338 -2.93 -8.56 8.06
CA SER A 338 -2.65 -9.17 6.75
C SER A 338 -3.80 -10.08 6.29
N LEU A 339 -4.40 -10.84 7.21
CA LEU A 339 -5.61 -11.64 6.94
C LEU A 339 -6.80 -10.75 6.58
N GLY A 340 -7.09 -9.71 7.38
CA GLY A 340 -8.19 -8.78 7.12
C GLY A 340 -8.01 -7.97 5.84
N LEU A 341 -6.79 -7.62 5.44
CA LEU A 341 -6.51 -7.00 4.14
C LEU A 341 -6.83 -7.95 2.98
N VAL A 342 -6.60 -9.26 3.10
CA VAL A 342 -7.04 -10.23 2.07
C VAL A 342 -8.56 -10.33 2.02
N GLU A 343 -9.26 -10.21 3.15
CA GLU A 343 -10.72 -10.14 3.16
C GLU A 343 -11.25 -8.89 2.45
N LEU A 344 -10.65 -7.73 2.72
CA LEU A 344 -10.96 -6.46 2.05
C LEU A 344 -10.65 -6.47 0.56
N ALA A 345 -9.59 -7.17 0.16
CA ALA A 345 -9.18 -7.28 -1.23
C ALA A 345 -10.22 -7.97 -2.12
N PHE A 346 -11.05 -8.84 -1.53
CA PHE A 346 -12.04 -9.64 -2.22
C PHE A 346 -13.35 -9.64 -1.43
N PRO A 347 -14.19 -8.59 -1.46
CA PRO A 347 -15.46 -8.57 -0.74
C PRO A 347 -16.42 -9.66 -1.25
N GLU A 348 -17.35 -10.12 -0.40
CA GLU A 348 -18.32 -11.15 -0.82
C GLU A 348 -19.20 -10.62 -1.96
N THR A 349 -19.44 -11.45 -2.98
CA THR A 349 -20.12 -11.06 -4.22
C THR A 349 -21.57 -10.60 -4.03
N ARG A 350 -22.22 -10.92 -2.91
CA ARG A 350 -23.61 -10.51 -2.63
C ARG A 350 -23.79 -9.00 -2.48
N SER A 351 -22.85 -8.29 -1.85
CA SER A 351 -22.91 -6.83 -1.71
C SER A 351 -22.65 -6.12 -3.03
N ASN A 352 -21.70 -6.62 -3.83
CA ASN A 352 -21.41 -6.06 -5.15
C ASN A 352 -22.58 -6.24 -6.13
N LEU A 353 -23.20 -7.42 -6.18
CA LEU A 353 -24.39 -7.63 -7.01
C LEU A 353 -25.55 -6.73 -6.58
N HIS A 354 -25.79 -6.57 -5.27
CA HIS A 354 -26.82 -5.65 -4.76
C HIS A 354 -26.54 -4.20 -5.15
N GLU A 355 -25.28 -3.76 -5.11
CA GLU A 355 -24.90 -2.40 -5.45
C GLU A 355 -24.87 -2.13 -6.96
N THR A 356 -24.44 -3.11 -7.78
CA THR A 356 -24.52 -3.09 -9.25
C THR A 356 -25.99 -3.11 -9.71
N TYR A 357 -26.84 -3.90 -9.05
CA TYR A 357 -28.28 -3.93 -9.32
C TYR A 357 -28.94 -2.62 -8.90
N ARG A 358 -28.56 -2.05 -7.74
CA ARG A 358 -29.03 -0.74 -7.28
C ARG A 358 -28.58 0.40 -8.20
N THR A 359 -27.36 0.34 -8.73
CA THR A 359 -26.86 1.34 -9.71
C THR A 359 -27.51 1.17 -11.07
N MET A 360 -27.75 -0.05 -11.54
CA MET A 360 -28.54 -0.30 -12.75
C MET A 360 -29.98 0.20 -12.59
N ILE A 361 -30.67 -0.13 -11.49
CA ILE A 361 -32.01 0.37 -11.18
C ILE A 361 -32.02 1.89 -11.07
N SER A 362 -31.04 2.49 -10.39
CA SER A 362 -30.93 3.95 -10.27
C SER A 362 -30.64 4.61 -11.63
N SER A 363 -29.93 3.92 -12.53
CA SER A 363 -29.66 4.41 -13.88
C SER A 363 -30.86 4.28 -14.82
N LEU A 364 -31.70 3.25 -14.62
CA LEU A 364 -32.96 3.03 -15.32
C LEU A 364 -34.04 3.99 -14.82
N SER A 365 -34.15 4.20 -13.50
CA SER A 365 -35.06 5.19 -12.92
C SER A 365 -34.65 6.63 -13.30
N ALA A 366 -33.34 6.89 -13.44
CA ALA A 366 -32.84 8.15 -13.98
C ALA A 366 -33.00 8.26 -15.51
N ALA A 367 -33.19 7.16 -16.24
CA ALA A 367 -33.51 7.17 -17.67
C ALA A 367 -35.00 7.46 -17.90
N GLU A 368 -35.90 6.92 -17.05
CA GLU A 368 -37.33 7.24 -17.07
C GLU A 368 -37.62 8.71 -16.74
N ALA A 369 -36.78 9.34 -15.90
CA ALA A 369 -36.86 10.78 -15.60
C ALA A 369 -36.25 11.70 -16.69
N ARG A 370 -35.56 11.16 -17.70
CA ARG A 370 -34.85 11.93 -18.75
C ARG A 370 -35.64 12.07 -20.05
N GLY A 371 -36.93 12.36 -19.94
CA GLY A 371 -37.74 12.85 -21.06
C GLY A 371 -37.41 14.27 -21.52
N LEU A 372 -36.60 15.04 -20.78
CA LEU A 372 -36.12 16.36 -21.21
C LEU A 372 -34.61 16.47 -21.02
N GLY A 373 -33.91 16.78 -22.11
CA GLY A 373 -32.46 16.74 -22.23
C GLY A 373 -31.73 17.67 -21.26
N THR A 374 -30.84 17.10 -20.45
CA THR A 374 -29.65 17.78 -19.92
C THR A 374 -28.55 16.74 -19.67
N HIS A 375 -27.46 16.86 -20.42
CA HIS A 375 -26.23 16.07 -20.22
C HIS A 375 -25.53 16.60 -18.95
N ASN A 376 -25.81 16.01 -17.79
CA ASN A 376 -25.07 16.31 -16.56
C ASN A 376 -24.00 15.23 -16.28
N ASN A 377 -22.77 15.61 -16.58
CA ASN A 377 -21.53 14.82 -16.46
C ASN A 377 -21.06 14.69 -14.99
N ARG A 378 -21.93 14.26 -14.07
CA ARG A 378 -21.60 14.03 -12.64
C ARG A 378 -21.17 12.58 -12.38
N ARG A 379 -20.22 12.05 -13.16
CA ARG A 379 -19.59 10.73 -12.97
C ARG A 379 -18.07 10.68 -12.64
N PRO A 380 -17.30 11.77 -12.44
CA PRO A 380 -15.85 11.64 -12.24
C PRO A 380 -15.41 11.22 -10.81
N ASP A 381 -16.20 11.50 -9.77
CA ASP A 381 -15.75 11.34 -8.36
C ASP A 381 -15.62 9.87 -7.91
N ARG A 382 -16.51 8.99 -8.40
CA ARG A 382 -16.46 7.56 -8.06
C ARG A 382 -15.28 6.85 -8.71
N GLN A 383 -14.97 7.20 -9.96
CA GLN A 383 -13.91 6.55 -10.75
C GLN A 383 -12.52 6.88 -10.20
N GLN A 384 -12.30 8.15 -9.79
CA GLN A 384 -11.06 8.56 -9.10
C GLN A 384 -10.85 7.86 -7.75
N LEU A 385 -11.92 7.62 -6.97
CA LEU A 385 -11.81 6.91 -5.70
C LEU A 385 -11.37 5.44 -5.89
N TYR A 386 -11.88 4.77 -6.93
CA TYR A 386 -11.45 3.42 -7.28
C TYR A 386 -10.01 3.39 -7.83
N GLU A 387 -9.59 4.39 -8.59
CA GLU A 387 -8.23 4.50 -9.14
C GLU A 387 -7.16 4.77 -8.07
N GLN A 388 -7.44 5.63 -7.08
CA GLN A 388 -6.54 5.85 -5.94
C GLN A 388 -6.44 4.60 -5.06
N ASN A 389 -7.56 3.92 -4.81
CA ASN A 389 -7.60 2.67 -4.06
C ASN A 389 -6.85 1.51 -4.79
N ARG A 390 -6.80 1.53 -6.12
CA ARG A 390 -6.12 0.51 -6.95
C ARG A 390 -4.62 0.39 -6.65
N GLN A 391 -4.02 1.39 -6.01
CA GLN A 391 -2.57 1.44 -5.78
C GLN A 391 -2.18 1.37 -4.31
N ILE A 392 -2.95 2.03 -3.46
CA ILE A 392 -2.66 2.19 -2.03
C ILE A 392 -2.81 0.86 -1.27
N TRP A 393 -3.94 0.17 -1.46
CA TRP A 393 -4.24 -1.05 -0.72
C TRP A 393 -3.35 -2.24 -1.10
N PRO A 394 -3.04 -2.50 -2.39
CA PRO A 394 -2.06 -3.51 -2.75
C PRO A 394 -0.67 -3.22 -2.20
N HIS A 395 -0.24 -1.95 -2.19
CA HIS A 395 1.05 -1.57 -1.62
C HIS A 395 1.08 -1.86 -0.11
N LEU A 396 0.01 -1.49 0.62
CA LEU A 396 -0.13 -1.77 2.05
C LEU A 396 -0.06 -3.27 2.35
N LEU A 397 -0.82 -4.10 1.64
CA LEU A 397 -0.78 -5.56 1.81
C LEU A 397 0.65 -6.09 1.60
N LYS A 398 1.32 -5.64 0.54
CA LYS A 398 2.69 -6.08 0.22
C LYS A 398 3.69 -5.75 1.32
N VAL A 399 3.68 -4.52 1.86
CA VAL A 399 4.63 -4.13 2.92
C VAL A 399 4.33 -4.83 4.25
N CYS A 400 3.05 -5.01 4.60
CA CYS A 400 2.63 -5.78 5.79
C CYS A 400 3.08 -7.24 5.71
N VAL A 401 2.78 -7.91 4.59
CA VAL A 401 3.17 -9.31 4.35
C VAL A 401 4.69 -9.47 4.32
N SER A 402 5.41 -8.55 3.69
CA SER A 402 6.88 -8.56 3.66
C SER A 402 7.49 -8.50 5.06
N LEU A 403 7.03 -7.56 5.90
CA LEU A 403 7.51 -7.46 7.28
C LEU A 403 7.14 -8.71 8.09
N LEU A 404 5.90 -9.18 7.97
CA LEU A 404 5.42 -10.37 8.67
C LEU A 404 6.24 -11.62 8.33
N ARG A 405 6.54 -11.83 7.04
CA ARG A 405 7.41 -12.92 6.57
C ARG A 405 8.80 -12.83 7.17
N GLN A 406 9.40 -11.64 7.21
CA GLN A 406 10.73 -11.46 7.79
C GLN A 406 10.77 -11.78 9.29
N ILE A 407 9.75 -11.35 10.05
CA ILE A 407 9.62 -11.68 11.48
C ILE A 407 9.45 -13.20 11.66
N HIS A 408 8.54 -13.82 10.90
CA HIS A 408 8.34 -15.28 10.94
C HIS A 408 9.62 -16.05 10.59
N THR A 409 10.35 -15.63 9.55
CA THR A 409 11.61 -16.25 9.16
C THR A 409 12.69 -16.12 10.24
N ARG A 410 12.69 -15.04 11.04
CA ARG A 410 13.57 -14.91 12.22
C ARG A 410 13.11 -15.84 13.34
N ASP A 411 11.80 -15.93 13.58
CA ASP A 411 11.24 -16.82 14.59
C ASP A 411 11.53 -18.29 14.30
N LEU A 412 11.50 -18.72 13.03
CA LEU A 412 11.92 -20.07 12.65
C LEU A 412 13.36 -20.42 13.05
N ARG A 413 14.24 -19.43 13.21
CA ARG A 413 15.65 -19.64 13.62
C ARG A 413 15.87 -19.49 15.11
N ARG A 414 15.08 -18.65 15.78
CA ARG A 414 15.30 -18.23 17.17
C ARG A 414 14.23 -18.71 18.15
N CYS A 415 13.08 -19.14 17.65
CA CYS A 415 11.96 -19.70 18.40
C CYS A 415 11.55 -18.82 19.59
N PHE A 416 11.26 -17.55 19.35
CA PHE A 416 10.91 -16.58 20.39
C PHE A 416 9.39 -16.42 20.59
N CYS A 417 8.58 -16.87 19.62
CA CYS A 417 7.13 -16.92 19.74
C CYS A 417 6.66 -18.22 20.42
N PRO A 418 5.53 -18.19 21.15
CA PRO A 418 4.94 -19.40 21.73
C PRO A 418 4.36 -20.34 20.66
N GLU A 419 4.10 -21.59 21.05
CA GLU A 419 3.50 -22.58 20.17
C GLU A 419 2.12 -22.11 19.66
N GLY A 420 1.85 -22.36 18.37
CA GLY A 420 0.59 -21.97 17.72
C GLY A 420 0.43 -20.49 17.40
N HIS A 421 1.43 -19.65 17.72
CA HIS A 421 1.40 -18.20 17.49
C HIS A 421 1.07 -17.79 16.04
N TRP A 422 1.70 -18.48 15.08
CA TRP A 422 1.58 -18.14 13.66
C TRP A 422 0.30 -18.67 13.01
N THR A 423 -0.22 -19.81 13.47
CA THR A 423 -1.40 -20.44 12.88
C THR A 423 -2.68 -19.67 13.23
N ALA A 424 -3.56 -19.50 12.25
CA ALA A 424 -4.90 -18.94 12.44
C ALA A 424 -5.88 -20.05 12.77
N GLN A 425 -6.45 -20.05 13.98
CA GLN A 425 -7.31 -21.13 14.48
C GLN A 425 -8.68 -21.19 13.76
N ASN A 426 -9.18 -20.05 13.27
CA ASN A 426 -10.52 -19.93 12.67
C ASN A 426 -10.50 -19.85 11.12
N LEU A 427 -9.40 -20.25 10.48
CA LEU A 427 -9.26 -20.15 9.03
C LEU A 427 -9.80 -21.41 8.34
N ASN A 428 -11.03 -21.35 7.84
CA ASN A 428 -11.61 -22.40 7.03
C ASN A 428 -11.26 -22.19 5.55
N LEU A 429 -10.43 -23.07 5.00
CA LEU A 429 -10.07 -23.07 3.57
C LEU A 429 -10.97 -24.07 2.83
N PRO A 430 -11.98 -23.64 2.06
CA PRO A 430 -12.82 -24.53 1.26
C PRO A 430 -12.06 -25.04 0.02
N LEU A 431 -11.00 -25.82 0.25
CA LEU A 431 -10.10 -26.37 -0.76
C LEU A 431 -9.91 -27.89 -0.60
N ASP A 432 -10.77 -28.53 0.21
CA ASP A 432 -10.59 -29.92 0.63
C ASP A 432 -10.93 -30.94 -0.46
N LYS A 433 -11.71 -30.56 -1.49
CA LYS A 433 -12.04 -31.48 -2.59
C LYS A 433 -11.16 -31.19 -3.81
N PRO A 434 -10.64 -32.22 -4.50
CA PRO A 434 -9.85 -32.05 -5.72
C PRO A 434 -10.62 -31.33 -6.86
N ALA A 435 -11.96 -31.34 -6.81
CA ALA A 435 -12.82 -30.58 -7.74
C ALA A 435 -12.93 -29.08 -7.40
N ASP A 436 -12.53 -28.63 -6.20
CA ASP A 436 -12.67 -27.23 -5.77
C ASP A 436 -11.59 -26.32 -6.36
N LEU A 437 -10.60 -26.86 -7.08
CA LEU A 437 -9.46 -26.13 -7.63
C LEU A 437 -9.31 -26.39 -9.14
N HIS A 438 -10.33 -26.03 -9.91
CA HIS A 438 -10.19 -25.85 -11.37
C HIS A 438 -9.33 -24.60 -11.65
N LEU A 439 -8.04 -24.69 -11.39
CA LEU A 439 -7.06 -23.70 -11.85
C LEU A 439 -6.88 -23.91 -13.35
N SER A 440 -7.73 -23.28 -14.18
CA SER A 440 -7.61 -23.39 -15.63
C SER A 440 -6.19 -22.96 -16.06
N ARG A 441 -5.50 -23.83 -16.81
CA ARG A 441 -4.11 -23.61 -17.26
C ARG A 441 -3.99 -22.37 -18.17
N GLY A 442 -5.10 -21.85 -18.71
CA GLY A 442 -5.16 -20.66 -19.55
C GLY A 442 -5.00 -19.35 -18.78
N SER A 443 -5.53 -19.26 -17.56
CA SER A 443 -5.39 -18.07 -16.72
C SER A 443 -4.19 -18.20 -15.79
N ARG A 444 -2.98 -18.03 -16.34
CA ARG A 444 -1.74 -17.87 -15.55
C ARG A 444 -1.80 -16.68 -14.57
N ARG A 445 -2.83 -15.84 -14.68
CA ARG A 445 -3.06 -14.65 -13.85
C ARG A 445 -4.31 -14.88 -13.00
N GLY A 446 -4.11 -15.47 -11.83
CA GLY A 446 -5.16 -15.51 -10.82
C GLY A 446 -5.65 -14.08 -10.47
N PRO A 447 -6.87 -13.94 -9.92
CA PRO A 447 -7.41 -12.65 -9.52
C PRO A 447 -6.44 -11.92 -8.58
N ARG A 448 -6.14 -10.66 -8.87
CA ARG A 448 -5.20 -9.86 -8.08
C ARG A 448 -5.95 -9.16 -6.94
N PRO A 449 -5.33 -9.02 -5.76
CA PRO A 449 -5.91 -8.26 -4.65
C PRO A 449 -6.30 -6.83 -5.10
N PHE A 450 -7.48 -6.38 -4.67
CA PHE A 450 -7.99 -5.03 -4.94
C PHE A 450 -8.12 -4.65 -6.42
N GLN A 451 -8.28 -5.63 -7.31
CA GLN A 451 -8.70 -5.40 -8.70
C GLN A 451 -10.15 -5.83 -8.90
N PRO A 452 -10.97 -5.06 -9.66
CA PRO A 452 -12.30 -5.50 -10.05
C PRO A 452 -12.22 -6.87 -10.72
N ILE A 453 -13.12 -7.77 -10.33
CA ILE A 453 -13.31 -9.04 -11.04
C ILE A 453 -13.73 -8.65 -12.46
N ARG A 454 -12.96 -9.08 -13.47
CA ARG A 454 -13.28 -8.82 -14.87
C ARG A 454 -14.63 -9.46 -15.20
N ASP A 455 -15.42 -8.79 -16.04
CA ASP A 455 -16.63 -9.38 -16.61
C ASP A 455 -16.24 -10.63 -17.40
N PHE A 456 -16.95 -11.73 -17.17
CA PHE A 456 -16.66 -13.01 -17.81
C PHE A 456 -16.92 -12.93 -19.31
N THR A 457 -15.93 -13.36 -20.09
CA THR A 457 -16.08 -13.52 -21.54
C THR A 457 -16.77 -14.84 -21.85
N ARG A 458 -17.25 -15.00 -23.09
CA ARG A 458 -18.01 -16.19 -23.50
C ARG A 458 -17.12 -17.45 -23.46
N GLU A 459 -15.83 -17.26 -23.68
CA GLU A 459 -14.76 -18.26 -23.59
C GLU A 459 -14.49 -18.69 -22.14
N ASP A 460 -14.61 -17.78 -21.16
CA ASP A 460 -14.43 -18.08 -19.73
C ASP A 460 -15.55 -18.99 -19.18
N ILE A 461 -16.71 -19.02 -19.84
CA ILE A 461 -17.88 -19.86 -19.46
C ILE A 461 -17.68 -21.31 -19.93
N GLU A 462 -16.96 -21.53 -21.03
CA GLU A 462 -16.64 -22.88 -21.53
C GLU A 462 -15.62 -23.61 -20.64
N ASP A 463 -14.75 -22.86 -19.96
CA ASP A 463 -13.70 -23.37 -19.05
C ASP A 463 -14.20 -23.75 -17.64
N GLY A 464 -15.49 -23.56 -17.37
CA GLY A 464 -16.16 -23.89 -16.11
C GLY A 464 -16.53 -22.66 -15.24
N PRO A 465 -17.24 -22.86 -14.13
CA PRO A 465 -17.67 -21.75 -13.28
C PRO A 465 -16.48 -21.03 -12.65
N PRO A 466 -16.53 -19.69 -12.51
CA PRO A 466 -15.44 -18.93 -11.94
C PRO A 466 -15.23 -19.24 -10.46
N LEU A 467 -13.99 -19.08 -10.00
CA LEU A 467 -13.64 -19.27 -8.59
C LEU A 467 -14.49 -18.36 -7.70
N SER A 468 -15.06 -18.94 -6.64
CA SER A 468 -15.75 -18.18 -5.60
C SER A 468 -14.80 -17.24 -4.87
N THR A 469 -15.32 -16.15 -4.30
CA THR A 469 -14.55 -15.22 -3.45
C THR A 469 -13.79 -15.96 -2.35
N LYS A 470 -14.39 -17.00 -1.76
CA LYS A 470 -13.75 -17.80 -0.70
C LYS A 470 -12.54 -18.58 -1.20
N GLN A 471 -12.63 -19.18 -2.40
CA GLN A 471 -11.49 -19.85 -3.04
C GLN A 471 -10.38 -18.84 -3.39
N ILE A 472 -10.73 -17.66 -3.90
CA ILE A 472 -9.76 -16.61 -4.25
C ILE A 472 -8.99 -16.11 -3.01
N ARG A 473 -9.71 -15.84 -1.91
CA ARG A 473 -9.07 -15.48 -0.62
C ARG A 473 -8.15 -16.60 -0.13
N SER A 474 -8.62 -17.84 -0.17
CA SER A 474 -7.84 -19.02 0.26
C SER A 474 -6.55 -19.18 -0.54
N ILE A 475 -6.62 -19.04 -1.87
CA ILE A 475 -5.44 -19.07 -2.75
C ILE A 475 -4.51 -17.90 -2.44
N THR A 476 -5.04 -16.71 -2.21
CA THR A 476 -4.24 -15.52 -1.87
C THR A 476 -3.51 -15.71 -0.54
N ILE A 477 -4.18 -16.22 0.50
CA ILE A 477 -3.55 -16.54 1.79
C ILE A 477 -2.43 -17.58 1.64
N LEU A 478 -2.67 -18.65 0.87
CA LEU A 478 -1.66 -19.69 0.62
C LEU A 478 -0.46 -19.18 -0.18
N ARG A 479 -0.64 -18.17 -1.05
CA ARG A 479 0.45 -17.53 -1.79
C ARG A 479 1.21 -16.52 -0.93
N GLU A 480 0.49 -15.65 -0.24
CA GLU A 480 1.04 -14.47 0.43
C GLU A 480 1.51 -14.73 1.87
N ILE A 481 0.85 -15.61 2.61
CA ILE A 481 1.16 -15.87 4.02
C ILE A 481 0.88 -17.34 4.39
N PRO A 482 1.46 -18.34 3.69
CA PRO A 482 1.13 -19.75 3.91
C PRO A 482 1.35 -20.23 5.35
N PHE A 483 2.31 -19.64 6.08
CA PHE A 483 2.64 -20.01 7.46
C PHE A 483 1.47 -19.83 8.46
N VAL A 484 0.45 -19.03 8.11
CA VAL A 484 -0.75 -18.89 8.95
C VAL A 484 -1.71 -20.07 8.84
N VAL A 485 -1.55 -20.91 7.82
CA VAL A 485 -2.34 -22.13 7.62
C VAL A 485 -1.61 -23.28 8.31
N PRO A 486 -2.27 -24.16 9.10
CA PRO A 486 -1.62 -25.32 9.69
C PRO A 486 -0.94 -26.22 8.64
N PHE A 487 0.19 -26.84 8.99
CA PHE A 487 0.97 -27.67 8.07
C PHE A 487 0.15 -28.81 7.46
N ASN A 488 -0.59 -29.55 8.29
CA ASN A 488 -1.42 -30.67 7.84
C ASN A 488 -2.47 -30.22 6.81
N THR A 489 -3.11 -29.06 7.04
CA THR A 489 -4.04 -28.46 6.09
C THR A 489 -3.35 -28.12 4.76
N ARG A 490 -2.16 -27.50 4.80
CA ARG A 490 -1.39 -27.21 3.58
C ARG A 490 -1.02 -28.47 2.78
N VAL A 491 -0.61 -29.54 3.49
CA VAL A 491 -0.31 -30.83 2.86
C VAL A 491 -1.56 -31.43 2.22
N GLY A 492 -2.70 -31.38 2.91
CA GLY A 492 -3.99 -31.82 2.36
C GLY A 492 -4.36 -31.06 1.08
N VAL A 493 -4.25 -29.73 1.09
CA VAL A 493 -4.49 -28.89 -0.12
C VAL A 493 -3.52 -29.25 -1.25
N PHE A 494 -2.24 -29.44 -0.95
CA PHE A 494 -1.25 -29.85 -1.96
C PHE A 494 -1.55 -31.24 -2.55
N GLN A 495 -1.90 -32.22 -1.70
CA GLN A 495 -2.28 -33.56 -2.15
C GLN A 495 -3.56 -33.52 -3.00
N GLY A 496 -4.53 -32.68 -2.65
CA GLY A 496 -5.73 -32.42 -3.44
C GLY A 496 -5.39 -31.85 -4.82
N LEU A 497 -4.54 -30.83 -4.88
CA LEU A 497 -4.04 -30.23 -6.14
C LEU A 497 -3.32 -31.25 -7.03
N VAL A 498 -2.43 -32.07 -6.45
CA VAL A 498 -1.73 -33.13 -7.17
C VAL A 498 -2.71 -34.17 -7.72
N SER A 499 -3.73 -34.54 -6.92
CA SER A 499 -4.75 -35.50 -7.33
C SER A 499 -5.63 -34.97 -8.47
N ALA A 500 -5.99 -33.68 -8.43
CA ALA A 500 -6.73 -33.00 -9.48
C ALA A 500 -5.92 -32.92 -10.80
N ASP A 501 -4.63 -32.57 -10.75
CA ASP A 501 -3.79 -32.53 -11.97
C ASP A 501 -3.54 -33.93 -12.55
N LYS A 502 -3.43 -34.95 -11.69
CA LYS A 502 -3.39 -36.37 -12.09
C LYS A 502 -4.66 -36.77 -12.83
N LEU A 503 -5.84 -36.53 -12.24
CA LEU A 503 -7.14 -36.83 -12.86
C LEU A 503 -7.29 -36.15 -14.22
N ARG A 504 -6.93 -34.86 -14.32
CA ARG A 504 -7.02 -34.09 -15.57
C ARG A 504 -6.05 -34.58 -16.65
N THR A 505 -4.94 -35.20 -16.27
CA THR A 505 -3.90 -35.66 -17.22
C THR A 505 -4.07 -37.14 -17.60
N GLN A 506 -4.58 -37.97 -16.69
CA GLN A 506 -4.68 -39.43 -16.87
C GLN A 506 -6.12 -39.92 -17.08
N GLY A 507 -7.13 -39.08 -16.82
CA GLY A 507 -8.55 -39.40 -16.95
C GLY A 507 -9.10 -40.28 -15.81
N ASP A 508 -10.40 -40.57 -15.86
CA ASP A 508 -11.13 -41.32 -14.82
C ASP A 508 -10.66 -42.78 -14.64
N LEU A 509 -9.95 -43.33 -15.64
CA LEU A 509 -9.41 -44.70 -15.62
C LEU A 509 -8.27 -44.90 -14.61
N GLN A 510 -7.74 -43.83 -14.03
CA GLN A 510 -6.68 -43.91 -13.02
C GLN A 510 -7.12 -44.65 -11.74
N GLY A 511 -8.39 -44.50 -11.33
CA GLY A 511 -8.95 -45.21 -10.17
C GLY A 511 -8.92 -46.74 -10.33
N PHE A 512 -8.90 -47.23 -11.58
CA PHE A 512 -8.84 -48.64 -11.94
C PHE A 512 -7.43 -49.10 -12.34
N LEU A 513 -6.39 -48.30 -12.04
CA LEU A 513 -5.01 -48.55 -12.45
C LEU A 513 -4.80 -48.57 -13.99
N GLN A 514 -5.77 -48.09 -14.78
CA GLN A 514 -5.81 -48.13 -16.24
C GLN A 514 -5.48 -46.77 -16.91
N GLY A 515 -4.55 -46.00 -16.32
CA GLY A 515 -4.04 -44.76 -16.91
C GLY A 515 -2.70 -44.96 -17.66
N PRO A 516 -2.23 -43.96 -18.43
CA PRO A 516 -0.92 -44.02 -19.09
C PRO A 516 0.20 -44.26 -18.07
N SER A 517 0.85 -45.42 -18.18
CA SER A 517 2.00 -45.81 -17.36
C SER A 517 3.24 -46.00 -18.21
N ILE A 518 4.39 -45.60 -17.67
CA ILE A 518 5.69 -45.84 -18.27
C ILE A 518 6.41 -46.93 -17.49
N ASN A 519 6.90 -47.92 -18.22
CA ASN A 519 7.74 -48.98 -17.65
C ASN A 519 9.21 -48.59 -17.85
N ILE A 520 9.93 -48.37 -16.76
CA ILE A 520 11.33 -47.98 -16.77
C ILE A 520 12.18 -49.15 -16.27
N THR A 521 12.89 -49.80 -17.17
CA THR A 521 13.89 -50.80 -16.81
C THR A 521 15.21 -50.11 -16.53
N VAL A 522 15.82 -50.32 -15.37
CA VAL A 522 17.08 -49.66 -14.98
C VAL A 522 18.08 -50.71 -14.51
N ARG A 523 19.31 -50.63 -15.01
CA ARG A 523 20.40 -51.50 -14.55
C ARG A 523 20.94 -50.94 -13.24
N ARG A 524 21.12 -51.82 -12.25
CA ARG A 524 21.61 -51.42 -10.92
C ARG A 524 22.99 -50.77 -10.97
N SER A 525 23.85 -51.16 -11.93
CA SER A 525 25.18 -50.59 -12.15
C SER A 525 25.18 -49.23 -12.85
N HIS A 526 24.09 -48.86 -13.52
CA HIS A 526 23.99 -47.64 -14.34
C HIS A 526 22.71 -46.87 -14.01
N LEU A 527 22.30 -46.87 -12.73
CA LEU A 527 21.04 -46.31 -12.28
C LEU A 527 20.84 -44.86 -12.74
N TYR A 528 21.86 -44.01 -12.56
CA TYR A 528 21.78 -42.60 -12.91
C TYR A 528 21.67 -42.36 -14.42
N GLY A 529 22.49 -43.03 -15.23
CA GLY A 529 22.46 -42.89 -16.70
C GLY A 529 21.16 -43.43 -17.29
N ASP A 530 20.79 -44.66 -16.90
CA ASP A 530 19.56 -45.30 -17.39
C ASP A 530 18.29 -44.55 -16.92
N ALA A 531 18.30 -43.94 -15.73
CA ALA A 531 17.19 -43.11 -15.26
C ALA A 531 17.12 -41.77 -16.01
N PHE A 532 18.26 -41.13 -16.28
CA PHE A 532 18.33 -39.87 -17.02
C PHE A 532 17.76 -40.02 -18.45
N ASP A 533 18.15 -41.08 -19.16
CA ASP A 533 17.68 -41.35 -20.52
C ASP A 533 16.17 -41.67 -20.56
N LYS A 534 15.66 -42.37 -19.53
CA LYS A 534 14.29 -42.89 -19.52
C LYS A 534 13.26 -41.95 -18.87
N LEU A 535 13.69 -41.08 -17.97
CA LEU A 535 12.88 -40.02 -17.35
C LEU A 535 12.98 -38.69 -18.12
N SER A 536 12.86 -38.75 -19.45
CA SER A 536 12.84 -37.54 -20.27
C SER A 536 11.58 -36.69 -20.00
N PRO A 537 11.58 -35.39 -20.31
CA PRO A 537 10.43 -34.49 -20.08
C PRO A 537 9.13 -34.96 -20.75
N ALA A 538 9.22 -35.76 -21.81
CA ALA A 538 8.09 -36.38 -22.50
C ALA A 538 7.32 -37.38 -21.61
N ASN A 539 7.99 -37.95 -20.59
CA ASN A 539 7.49 -39.05 -19.77
C ASN A 539 7.05 -38.64 -18.35
N GLY A 540 7.31 -37.39 -17.94
CA GLY A 540 7.21 -36.95 -16.53
C GLY A 540 5.82 -36.89 -15.89
N LYS A 541 4.72 -37.19 -16.63
CA LYS A 541 3.34 -37.11 -16.13
C LYS A 541 2.62 -38.47 -16.05
N CYS A 542 3.29 -39.54 -16.47
CA CYS A 542 2.74 -40.89 -16.44
C CYS A 542 3.04 -41.58 -15.12
N ARG A 543 2.24 -42.60 -14.77
CA ARG A 543 2.57 -43.46 -13.63
C ARG A 543 3.83 -44.26 -13.95
N VAL A 544 4.85 -44.16 -13.11
CA VAL A 544 6.13 -44.88 -13.32
C VAL A 544 6.09 -46.23 -12.65
N THR A 545 6.41 -47.29 -13.39
CA THR A 545 6.68 -48.63 -12.86
C THR A 545 8.12 -48.97 -13.21
N TYR A 546 8.95 -49.28 -12.22
CA TYR A 546 10.37 -49.56 -12.44
C TYR A 546 10.69 -51.04 -12.23
N LEU A 547 11.52 -51.57 -13.12
CA LEU A 547 12.05 -52.93 -13.07
C LEU A 547 13.56 -52.85 -12.90
N LEU A 548 14.05 -53.22 -11.72
CA LEU A 548 15.47 -53.19 -11.40
C LEU A 548 16.10 -54.51 -11.85
N THR A 549 16.82 -54.50 -12.96
CA THR A 549 17.47 -55.72 -13.46
C THR A 549 18.81 -55.94 -12.77
N ARG A 550 18.96 -57.09 -12.10
CA ARG A 550 20.26 -57.60 -11.63
C ARG A 550 21.04 -58.08 -12.85
N SER A 551 22.17 -57.44 -13.14
CA SER A 551 23.19 -58.04 -14.01
C SER A 551 23.80 -59.21 -13.25
N TYR A 552 23.29 -60.42 -13.43
CA TYR A 552 24.07 -61.60 -13.10
C TYR A 552 25.15 -61.70 -14.17
N LEU A 553 26.39 -61.38 -13.81
CA LEU A 553 27.53 -61.93 -14.51
C LEU A 553 27.45 -63.45 -14.31
N LEU A 554 26.84 -64.17 -15.25
CA LEU A 554 27.21 -65.54 -15.52
C LEU A 554 28.59 -65.45 -16.17
N ALA A 555 29.63 -65.49 -15.33
CA ALA A 555 30.96 -65.83 -15.79
C ALA A 555 30.90 -67.29 -16.28
N VAL A 556 31.01 -67.48 -17.59
CA VAL A 556 31.40 -68.74 -18.23
C VAL A 556 32.79 -68.52 -18.80
#